data_AF-A0A4R1RIN3-F1
#
_entry.id   AF-A0A4R1RIN3-F1
#
_cell.length_a   1.000
_cell.length_b   1.000
_cell.length_c   1.000
_cell.angle_alpha   90.00
_cell.angle_beta   90.00
_cell.angle_gamma   90.00
#
_symmetry.space_group_name_H-M   'P 1'
#
loop_
_entity.id
_entity.type
_entity.pdbx_description
1 polymer ?
#
loop_
_entity_poly.entity_id
_entity_poly.type
_entity_poly.pdbx_seq_one_letter_code
_entity_poly.pdbx_strand_id
1 'polypeptide(L)'
;MTANFFNRAAPAVTPLKGRRGMGKRVNRVHYTLDPKNITDLPFEEIRTILRGADGMILRAGRTMLAKVLKGSREKKLLELGLDQNPAYGFYRHCSIEAITAKIDWAILNGFLDLEYDHRLPLLVYTERGWAIEKDTYSDELLERLRQEALSGSFELVTTLKDRDRGLILLLLAKIEATGDRRFIPALEAWCKADYKKVQRAIRHVISTLQQAGDLPLPEEAPESQTRGNVIDLAAYRARKEARSATS
;
A
#
# COMPACT_ATOMS: atom_id res chain seq x y z
N MET A 1 6.14 -13.72 13.34
CA MET A 1 6.21 -12.30 13.78
C MET A 1 6.51 -11.43 12.56
N THR A 2 5.48 -11.06 11.81
CA THR A 2 5.59 -10.17 10.65
C THR A 2 5.65 -8.73 11.16
N ALA A 3 6.82 -8.11 11.03
CA ALA A 3 7.01 -6.70 11.35
C ALA A 3 6.27 -5.84 10.32
N ASN A 4 4.99 -5.57 10.58
CA ASN A 4 4.16 -4.65 9.79
C ASN A 4 4.66 -3.21 10.01
N PHE A 5 5.33 -2.65 9.01
CA PHE A 5 5.99 -1.34 9.07
C PHE A 5 5.04 -0.15 8.89
N PHE A 6 3.74 -0.38 8.75
CA PHE A 6 2.75 0.71 8.73
C PHE A 6 2.66 1.49 10.05
N ASN A 7 3.37 1.06 11.11
CA ASN A 7 3.45 1.71 12.43
C ASN A 7 4.14 3.08 12.48
N ARG A 8 4.64 3.61 11.36
CA ARG A 8 5.17 4.96 11.29
C ARG A 8 4.39 5.75 10.26
N ALA A 9 3.81 6.86 10.71
CA ALA A 9 3.38 7.93 9.82
C ALA A 9 4.48 8.18 8.78
N ALA A 10 4.10 8.30 7.51
CA ALA A 10 5.00 8.81 6.49
C ALA A 10 5.65 10.09 7.07
N PRO A 11 7.00 10.16 7.15
CA PRO A 11 7.64 11.31 7.74
C PRO A 11 7.17 12.54 6.97
N ALA A 12 6.74 13.58 7.71
CA ALA A 12 6.52 14.89 7.11
C ALA A 12 7.82 15.27 6.39
N VAL A 13 7.75 15.40 5.06
CA VAL A 13 8.86 15.76 4.19
C VAL A 13 9.27 17.19 4.56
N THR A 14 10.14 17.30 5.55
CA THR A 14 10.75 18.56 5.95
C THR A 14 12.19 18.47 5.44
N PRO A 15 12.61 19.32 4.49
CA PRO A 15 14.00 19.33 4.07
C PRO A 15 14.86 19.68 5.29
N LEU A 16 15.66 18.73 5.76
CA LEU A 16 16.59 18.96 6.86
C LEU A 16 17.65 19.96 6.39
N LYS A 17 17.42 21.23 6.75
CA LYS A 17 18.35 22.34 6.55
C LYS A 17 19.65 22.02 7.29
N GLY A 18 20.71 21.78 6.51
CA GLY A 18 21.98 21.24 7.00
C GLY A 18 22.61 22.03 8.15
N ARG A 19 22.88 21.34 9.26
CA ARG A 19 23.84 21.80 10.27
C ARG A 19 25.24 21.37 9.81
N ARG A 20 26.06 22.36 9.45
CA ARG A 20 27.50 22.19 9.16
C ARG A 20 28.23 21.89 10.48
N GLY A 21 28.62 20.63 10.67
CA GLY A 21 29.61 20.20 11.65
C GLY A 21 30.70 19.42 10.94
N MET A 22 31.97 19.75 11.19
CA MET A 22 33.14 19.09 10.60
C MET A 22 33.21 17.63 11.05
N GLY A 23 32.72 16.71 10.22
CA GLY A 23 32.84 15.25 10.40
C GLY A 23 33.61 14.62 9.24
N LYS A 24 34.38 13.55 9.51
CA LYS A 24 35.11 12.76 8.51
C LYS A 24 34.27 12.56 7.24
N ARG A 25 34.84 12.82 6.06
CA ARG A 25 34.16 12.64 4.76
C ARG A 25 33.58 11.23 4.67
N VAL A 26 32.25 11.12 4.73
CA VAL A 26 31.54 9.85 4.66
C VAL A 26 31.55 9.36 3.22
N ASN A 27 32.26 8.25 2.95
CA ASN A 27 32.26 7.63 1.63
C ASN A 27 30.92 6.90 1.40
N ARG A 28 29.99 7.58 0.73
CA ARG A 28 28.65 7.08 0.40
C ARG A 28 28.73 6.08 -0.74
N VAL A 29 27.87 5.07 -0.70
CA VAL A 29 27.72 4.16 -1.84
C VAL A 29 27.14 4.97 -3.00
N HIS A 30 27.91 5.07 -4.08
CA HIS A 30 27.45 5.70 -5.31
C HIS A 30 26.44 4.81 -6.02
N TYR A 31 25.44 5.44 -6.64
CA TYR A 31 24.51 4.76 -7.52
C TYR A 31 24.32 5.60 -8.78
N THR A 32 24.05 4.91 -9.89
CA THR A 32 23.61 5.49 -11.14
C THR A 32 22.29 4.81 -11.48
N LEU A 33 21.28 5.62 -11.77
CA LEU A 33 19.98 5.14 -12.23
C LEU A 33 20.05 5.01 -13.75
N ASP A 34 19.71 3.82 -14.25
CA ASP A 34 19.74 3.52 -15.67
C ASP A 34 18.47 2.73 -16.04
N PRO A 35 17.43 3.41 -16.55
CA PRO A 35 16.19 2.74 -16.97
C PRO A 35 16.38 2.00 -18.31
N LYS A 36 17.59 1.96 -18.87
CA LYS A 36 17.86 1.45 -20.22
C LYS A 36 16.95 2.14 -21.24
N ASN A 37 16.27 1.36 -22.08
CA ASN A 37 15.36 1.85 -23.11
C ASN A 37 13.89 1.89 -22.66
N ILE A 38 13.62 1.78 -21.35
CA ILE A 38 12.25 1.81 -20.84
C ILE A 38 11.74 3.25 -20.90
N THR A 39 10.73 3.50 -21.71
CA THR A 39 10.06 4.80 -21.83
C THR A 39 8.80 4.88 -20.97
N ASP A 40 8.12 3.75 -20.79
CA ASP A 40 6.92 3.63 -19.95
C ASP A 40 6.84 2.26 -19.26
N LEU A 41 6.11 2.19 -18.14
CA LEU A 41 5.77 0.93 -17.46
C LEU A 41 4.25 0.80 -17.27
N PRO A 42 3.68 -0.40 -17.55
CA PRO A 42 2.29 -0.68 -17.23
C PRO A 42 1.99 -0.40 -15.75
N PHE A 43 0.77 0.06 -15.48
CA PHE A 43 0.37 0.40 -14.11
C PHE A 43 0.48 -0.78 -13.13
N GLU A 44 0.21 -2.00 -13.60
CA GLU A 44 0.42 -3.23 -12.81
C GLU A 44 1.89 -3.41 -12.42
N GLU A 45 2.83 -3.14 -13.34
CA GLU A 45 4.25 -3.22 -13.05
C GLU A 45 4.69 -2.18 -12.02
N ILE A 46 4.17 -0.95 -12.12
CA ILE A 46 4.40 0.11 -11.14
C ILE A 46 3.89 -0.32 -9.76
N ARG A 47 2.65 -0.82 -9.71
CA ARG A 47 2.04 -1.35 -8.48
C ARG A 47 2.88 -2.48 -7.88
N THR A 48 3.33 -3.43 -8.69
CA THR A 48 4.19 -4.54 -8.25
C THR A 48 5.51 -4.03 -7.68
N ILE A 49 6.15 -3.04 -8.30
CA ILE A 49 7.41 -2.48 -7.80
C ILE A 49 7.20 -1.79 -6.44
N LEU A 50 6.12 -1.00 -6.31
CA LEU A 50 5.76 -0.34 -5.05
C LEU A 50 5.44 -1.37 -3.96
N ARG A 51 4.59 -2.35 -4.28
CA ARG A 51 4.22 -3.43 -3.35
C ARG A 51 5.42 -4.27 -2.94
N GLY A 52 6.33 -4.54 -3.88
CA GLY A 52 7.60 -5.22 -3.62
C GLY A 52 8.54 -4.41 -2.73
N ALA A 53 8.48 -3.08 -2.78
CA ALA A 53 9.25 -2.20 -1.90
C ALA A 53 8.66 -2.13 -0.49
N ASP A 54 7.41 -2.56 -0.30
CA ASP A 54 6.81 -2.67 1.02
C ASP A 54 7.62 -3.61 1.93
N GLY A 55 7.75 -3.22 3.19
CA GLY A 55 8.58 -3.91 4.19
C GLY A 55 10.09 -3.64 4.09
N MET A 56 10.58 -3.04 2.99
CA MET A 56 12.00 -2.66 2.82
C MET A 56 12.27 -1.16 2.70
N ILE A 57 11.23 -0.33 2.64
CA ILE A 57 11.33 1.13 2.78
C ILE A 57 12.16 1.51 4.02
N LEU A 58 13.09 2.45 3.86
CA LEU A 58 14.05 2.89 4.88
C LEU A 58 14.91 1.77 5.49
N ARG A 59 15.02 0.60 4.84
CA ARG A 59 15.78 -0.55 5.33
C ARG A 59 16.70 -1.16 4.29
N ALA A 60 16.33 -1.10 3.01
CA ALA A 60 17.12 -1.64 1.92
C ALA A 60 17.07 -0.75 0.67
N GLY A 61 18.05 -0.95 -0.20
CA GLY A 61 18.15 -0.28 -1.49
C GLY A 61 17.63 -1.11 -2.66
N ARG A 62 17.69 -0.52 -3.86
CA ARG A 62 17.22 -1.09 -5.14
C ARG A 62 17.68 -2.53 -5.44
N THR A 63 18.90 -2.91 -5.06
CA THR A 63 19.41 -4.27 -5.30
C THR A 63 18.64 -5.32 -4.51
N MET A 64 18.20 -4.99 -3.30
CA MET A 64 17.38 -5.91 -2.50
C MET A 64 15.99 -6.05 -3.09
N LEU A 65 15.40 -4.94 -3.53
CA LEU A 65 14.11 -4.93 -4.22
C LEU A 65 14.14 -5.80 -5.49
N ALA A 66 15.18 -5.65 -6.32
CA ALA A 66 15.32 -6.47 -7.53
C ALA A 66 15.36 -7.97 -7.21
N LYS A 67 16.03 -8.36 -6.12
CA LYS A 67 16.11 -9.76 -5.66
C LYS A 67 14.77 -10.29 -5.15
N VAL A 68 14.00 -9.48 -4.42
CA VAL A 68 12.65 -9.84 -3.98
C VAL A 68 11.74 -10.05 -5.19
N LEU A 69 11.69 -9.08 -6.10
CA LEU A 69 10.86 -9.18 -7.30
C LEU A 69 11.28 -10.32 -8.24
N LYS A 70 12.57 -10.69 -8.25
CA LYS A 70 13.07 -11.87 -8.97
C LYS A 70 12.68 -13.20 -8.31
N GLY A 71 12.38 -13.20 -7.01
CA GLY A 71 12.13 -14.43 -6.25
C GLY A 71 13.44 -15.12 -5.82
N SER A 72 14.45 -14.34 -5.45
CA SER A 72 15.77 -14.86 -5.06
C SER A 72 15.70 -15.65 -3.76
N ARG A 73 16.27 -16.87 -3.76
CA ARG A 73 16.33 -17.77 -2.59
C ARG A 73 17.56 -17.52 -1.70
N GLU A 74 18.14 -16.32 -1.77
CA GLU A 74 19.28 -15.97 -0.92
C GLU A 74 18.92 -16.12 0.56
N LYS A 75 19.76 -16.83 1.32
CA LYS A 75 19.52 -17.14 2.74
C LYS A 75 19.14 -15.90 3.56
N LYS A 76 19.86 -14.79 3.38
CA LYS A 76 19.59 -13.52 4.08
C LYS A 76 18.23 -12.91 3.72
N LEU A 77 17.76 -13.07 2.49
CA LEU A 77 16.44 -12.60 2.06
C LEU A 77 15.33 -13.38 2.78
N LEU A 78 15.47 -14.71 2.83
CA LEU A 78 14.54 -15.62 3.50
C LEU A 78 14.54 -15.44 5.02
N GLU A 79 15.72 -15.25 5.63
CA GLU A 79 15.84 -14.95 7.07
C GLU A 79 15.12 -13.64 7.46
N LEU A 80 15.02 -12.69 6.54
CA LEU A 80 14.29 -11.44 6.73
C LEU A 80 12.79 -11.57 6.40
N GLY A 81 12.33 -12.75 5.97
CA GLY A 81 10.93 -13.01 5.60
C GLY A 81 10.47 -12.24 4.37
N LEU A 82 11.38 -11.78 3.51
CA LEU A 82 11.04 -10.99 2.32
C LEU A 82 10.40 -11.83 1.21
N ASP A 83 10.45 -13.14 1.32
CA ASP A 83 9.70 -14.11 0.50
C ASP A 83 8.20 -14.09 0.76
N GLN A 84 7.76 -13.50 1.88
CA GLN A 84 6.34 -13.32 2.21
C GLN A 84 5.73 -12.06 1.57
N ASN A 85 6.53 -11.27 0.84
CA ASN A 85 6.02 -10.11 0.12
C ASN A 85 5.11 -10.58 -1.04
N PRO A 86 3.90 -9.99 -1.23
CA PRO A 86 2.98 -10.41 -2.31
C PRO A 86 3.57 -10.33 -3.73
N ALA A 87 4.53 -9.42 -3.95
CA ALA A 87 5.22 -9.25 -5.23
C ALA A 87 6.47 -10.14 -5.38
N TYR A 88 6.76 -11.02 -4.41
CA TYR A 88 7.93 -11.90 -4.46
C TYR A 88 7.89 -12.83 -5.67
N GLY A 89 8.94 -12.76 -6.51
CA GLY A 89 9.02 -13.59 -7.72
C GLY A 89 8.06 -13.21 -8.83
N PHE A 90 7.44 -12.03 -8.81
CA PHE A 90 6.62 -11.53 -9.92
C PHE A 90 7.41 -11.50 -11.23
N TYR A 91 8.65 -11.01 -11.18
CA TYR A 91 9.57 -10.99 -12.33
C TYR A 91 10.51 -12.21 -12.37
N ARG A 92 10.05 -13.39 -11.94
CA ARG A 92 10.89 -14.61 -11.93
C ARG A 92 11.53 -14.94 -13.29
N HIS A 93 10.91 -14.52 -14.39
CA HIS A 93 11.39 -14.78 -15.74
C HIS A 93 12.35 -13.70 -16.28
N CYS A 94 12.40 -12.51 -15.65
CA CYS A 94 13.25 -11.41 -16.09
C CYS A 94 14.68 -11.54 -15.52
N SER A 95 15.67 -10.96 -16.18
CA SER A 95 17.02 -10.83 -15.59
C SER A 95 17.01 -9.80 -14.44
N ILE A 96 17.97 -9.89 -13.51
CA ILE A 96 18.13 -8.89 -12.45
C ILE A 96 18.40 -7.50 -13.03
N GLU A 97 19.15 -7.41 -14.14
CA GLU A 97 19.39 -6.15 -14.83
C GLU A 97 18.10 -5.54 -15.37
N ALA A 98 17.24 -6.33 -16.03
CA ALA A 98 15.96 -5.85 -16.53
C ALA A 98 15.04 -5.39 -15.39
N ILE A 99 15.01 -6.11 -14.27
CA ILE A 99 14.25 -5.70 -13.08
C ILE A 99 14.81 -4.41 -12.49
N THR A 100 16.14 -4.29 -12.42
CA THR A 100 16.79 -3.07 -11.91
C THR A 100 16.47 -1.86 -12.80
N ALA A 101 16.46 -2.02 -14.12
CA ALA A 101 16.07 -0.96 -15.04
C ALA A 101 14.61 -0.50 -14.81
N LYS A 102 13.68 -1.43 -14.54
CA LYS A 102 12.29 -1.10 -14.18
C LYS A 102 12.19 -0.33 -12.86
N ILE A 103 12.97 -0.73 -11.85
CA ILE A 103 13.05 -0.02 -10.57
C ILE A 103 13.65 1.39 -10.76
N ASP A 104 14.74 1.51 -11.51
CA ASP A 104 15.39 2.78 -11.79
C ASP A 104 14.44 3.71 -12.57
N TRP A 105 13.65 3.19 -13.51
CA TRP A 105 12.58 3.93 -14.17
C TRP A 105 11.54 4.43 -13.17
N ALA A 106 11.10 3.60 -12.22
CA ALA A 106 10.13 3.98 -11.19
C ALA A 106 10.67 5.07 -10.24
N ILE A 107 11.97 5.06 -9.96
CA ILE A 107 12.64 6.11 -9.19
C ILE A 107 12.67 7.42 -10.00
N LEU A 108 13.15 7.36 -11.25
CA LEU A 108 13.26 8.54 -12.12
C LEU A 108 11.91 9.19 -12.43
N ASN A 109 10.83 8.41 -12.46
CA ASN A 109 9.47 8.91 -12.70
C ASN A 109 8.73 9.30 -11.41
N GLY A 110 9.43 9.37 -10.28
CA GLY A 110 8.92 9.91 -9.03
C GLY A 110 7.84 9.05 -8.39
N PHE A 111 7.96 7.72 -8.46
CA PHE A 111 7.17 6.79 -7.66
C PHE A 111 7.94 6.37 -6.40
N LEU A 112 9.22 6.07 -6.56
CA LEU A 112 10.17 5.82 -5.47
C LEU A 112 11.24 6.92 -5.45
N ASP A 113 11.92 7.05 -4.32
CA ASP A 113 13.13 7.87 -4.21
C ASP A 113 14.19 7.14 -3.37
N LEU A 114 15.39 7.69 -3.31
CA LEU A 114 16.52 7.18 -2.55
C LEU A 114 16.99 8.20 -1.53
N GLU A 115 16.85 7.88 -0.26
CA GLU A 115 17.41 8.67 0.84
C GLU A 115 18.66 8.00 1.40
N TYR A 116 19.69 8.80 1.69
CA TYR A 116 20.89 8.28 2.32
C TYR A 116 20.69 8.15 3.82
N ASP A 117 20.71 6.91 4.33
CA ASP A 117 21.01 6.65 5.72
C ASP A 117 22.51 6.38 5.88
N HIS A 118 23.21 7.37 6.43
CA HIS A 118 24.66 7.42 6.56
C HIS A 118 25.42 7.16 5.23
N ARG A 119 25.68 5.90 4.89
CA ARG A 119 26.42 5.48 3.68
C ARG A 119 25.53 4.83 2.62
N LEU A 120 24.36 4.34 2.99
CA LEU A 120 23.54 3.48 2.14
C LEU A 120 22.35 4.25 1.56
N PRO A 121 22.09 4.17 0.24
CA PRO A 121 20.87 4.67 -0.35
C PRO A 121 19.72 3.69 -0.09
N LEU A 122 18.71 4.15 0.63
CA LEU A 122 17.54 3.37 1.04
C LEU A 122 16.31 3.85 0.27
N LEU A 123 15.46 2.91 -0.11
CA LEU A 123 14.22 3.21 -0.81
C LEU A 123 13.25 3.95 0.11
N VAL A 124 12.61 4.97 -0.44
CA VAL A 124 11.46 5.65 0.17
C VAL A 124 10.34 5.80 -0.85
N TYR A 125 9.10 5.88 -0.37
CA TYR A 125 8.00 6.28 -1.23
C TYR A 125 8.03 7.80 -1.43
N THR A 126 7.81 8.22 -2.68
CA THR A 126 7.35 9.58 -2.95
C THR A 126 5.87 9.71 -2.56
N GLU A 127 5.33 10.93 -2.54
CA GLU A 127 3.88 11.13 -2.35
C GLU A 127 3.05 10.38 -3.39
N ARG A 128 3.49 10.38 -4.66
CA ARG A 128 2.82 9.72 -5.78
C ARG A 128 2.84 8.20 -5.62
N GLY A 129 4.00 7.61 -5.33
CA GLY A 129 4.11 6.17 -5.07
C GLY A 129 3.33 5.76 -3.84
N TRP A 130 3.37 6.57 -2.78
CA TRP A 130 2.63 6.30 -1.54
C TRP A 130 1.11 6.31 -1.75
N ALA A 131 0.58 7.18 -2.62
CA ALA A 131 -0.83 7.19 -2.95
C ALA A 131 -1.28 5.86 -3.58
N ILE A 132 -0.49 5.33 -4.52
CA ILE A 132 -0.77 4.05 -5.21
C ILE A 132 -0.63 2.87 -4.24
N GLU A 133 0.43 2.86 -3.43
CA GLU A 133 0.67 1.78 -2.47
C GLU A 133 -0.42 1.74 -1.40
N LYS A 134 -0.82 2.89 -0.84
CA LYS A 134 -1.92 2.94 0.13
C LYS A 134 -3.21 2.38 -0.45
N ASP A 135 -3.51 2.73 -1.69
CA ASP A 135 -4.72 2.24 -2.36
C ASP A 135 -4.65 0.72 -2.52
N THR A 136 -3.54 0.21 -3.07
CA THR A 136 -3.31 -1.23 -3.26
C THR A 136 -3.37 -2.00 -1.94
N TYR A 137 -2.68 -1.51 -0.91
CA TYR A 137 -2.64 -2.19 0.37
C TYR A 137 -3.99 -2.15 1.11
N SER A 138 -4.75 -1.06 0.96
CA SER A 138 -6.11 -1.02 1.51
C SER A 138 -7.06 -2.02 0.85
N ASP A 139 -6.86 -2.37 -0.44
CA ASP A 139 -7.62 -3.44 -1.09
C ASP A 139 -7.26 -4.83 -0.52
N GLU A 140 -5.96 -5.08 -0.30
CA GLU A 140 -5.51 -6.33 0.34
C GLU A 140 -6.07 -6.48 1.76
N LEU A 141 -6.10 -5.39 2.53
CA LEU A 141 -6.70 -5.37 3.86
C LEU A 141 -8.21 -5.59 3.82
N LEU A 142 -8.91 -5.00 2.86
CA LEU A 142 -10.35 -5.21 2.68
C LEU A 142 -10.66 -6.67 2.36
N GLU A 143 -9.91 -7.28 1.45
CA GLU A 143 -10.13 -8.68 1.09
C GLU A 143 -9.84 -9.61 2.27
N ARG A 144 -8.77 -9.34 3.03
CA ARG A 144 -8.50 -10.09 4.26
C ARG A 144 -9.60 -9.93 5.30
N LEU A 145 -10.13 -8.71 5.49
CA LEU A 145 -11.29 -8.48 6.36
C LEU A 145 -12.53 -9.25 5.88
N ARG A 146 -12.74 -9.37 4.56
CA ARG A 146 -13.84 -10.14 4.00
C ARG A 146 -13.73 -11.62 4.39
N GLN A 147 -12.53 -12.20 4.28
CA GLN A 147 -12.27 -13.58 4.68
C GLN A 147 -12.44 -13.79 6.20
N GLU A 148 -11.99 -12.83 7.01
CA GLU A 148 -12.17 -12.85 8.46
C GLU A 148 -13.66 -12.72 8.86
N ALA A 149 -14.43 -11.87 8.19
CA ALA A 149 -15.87 -11.74 8.39
C ALA A 149 -16.64 -13.02 8.06
N LEU A 150 -16.22 -13.77 7.04
CA LEU A 150 -16.80 -15.08 6.71
C LEU A 150 -16.47 -16.17 7.75
N SER A 151 -15.27 -16.12 8.33
CA SER A 151 -14.79 -17.12 9.31
C SER A 151 -15.11 -16.76 10.76
N GLY A 152 -15.64 -15.56 11.03
CA GLY A 152 -15.88 -15.06 12.39
C GLY A 152 -14.60 -14.73 13.16
N SER A 153 -13.46 -14.61 12.48
CA SER A 153 -12.19 -14.14 13.04
C SER A 153 -12.13 -12.61 13.03
N PHE A 154 -11.43 -12.02 13.99
CA PHE A 154 -11.20 -10.57 14.06
C PHE A 154 -9.73 -10.25 14.39
N GLU A 155 -8.80 -11.11 13.97
CA GLU A 155 -7.39 -10.92 14.28
C GLU A 155 -6.81 -9.70 13.56
N LEU A 156 -7.16 -9.45 12.29
CA LEU A 156 -6.58 -8.37 11.51
C LEU A 156 -6.80 -7.02 12.18
N VAL A 157 -8.02 -6.75 12.67
CA VAL A 157 -8.37 -5.45 13.26
C VAL A 157 -7.54 -5.13 14.50
N THR A 158 -7.06 -6.14 15.23
CA THR A 158 -6.15 -5.94 16.38
C THR A 158 -4.78 -5.41 15.96
N THR A 159 -4.38 -5.63 14.70
CA THR A 159 -3.09 -5.21 14.13
C THR A 159 -3.15 -3.85 13.42
N LEU A 160 -4.33 -3.22 13.34
CA LEU A 160 -4.53 -1.99 12.56
C LEU A 160 -4.24 -0.69 13.34
N LYS A 161 -4.24 -0.75 14.68
CA LYS A 161 -4.25 0.42 15.59
C LYS A 161 -3.15 1.46 15.30
N ASP A 162 -1.94 1.00 15.09
CA ASP A 162 -0.77 1.88 15.00
C ASP A 162 -0.44 2.27 13.55
N ARG A 163 -1.26 1.85 12.57
CA ARG A 163 -0.99 2.06 11.15
C ARG A 163 -1.20 3.50 10.70
N ASP A 164 -0.62 3.84 9.54
CA ASP A 164 -0.85 5.14 8.89
C ASP A 164 -2.33 5.49 8.84
N ARG A 165 -2.67 6.64 9.41
CA ARG A 165 -4.06 7.04 9.58
C ARG A 165 -4.76 7.32 8.25
N GLY A 166 -4.02 7.74 7.22
CA GLY A 166 -4.57 7.91 5.88
C GLY A 166 -5.01 6.58 5.29
N LEU A 167 -4.18 5.54 5.42
CA LEU A 167 -4.54 4.17 5.04
C LEU A 167 -5.80 3.68 5.78
N ILE A 168 -5.86 3.88 7.09
CA ILE A 168 -6.99 3.41 7.91
C ILE A 168 -8.30 4.09 7.48
N LEU A 169 -8.28 5.39 7.24
CA LEU A 169 -9.46 6.11 6.77
C LEU A 169 -9.86 5.68 5.34
N LEU A 170 -8.88 5.39 4.48
CA LEU A 170 -9.14 4.86 3.14
C LEU A 170 -9.79 3.47 3.21
N LEU A 171 -9.28 2.57 4.04
CA LEU A 171 -9.86 1.25 4.26
C LEU A 171 -11.31 1.35 4.74
N LEU A 172 -11.59 2.22 5.72
CA LEU A 172 -12.96 2.44 6.22
C LEU A 172 -13.90 2.94 5.12
N ALA A 173 -13.44 3.87 4.27
CA ALA A 173 -14.23 4.35 3.14
C ALA A 173 -14.50 3.24 2.11
N LYS A 174 -13.54 2.35 1.87
CA LYS A 174 -13.72 1.18 1.00
C LYS A 174 -14.73 0.19 1.58
N ILE A 175 -14.66 -0.09 2.89
CA ILE A 175 -15.66 -0.93 3.60
C ILE A 175 -17.05 -0.31 3.48
N GLU A 176 -17.19 0.98 3.76
CA GLU A 176 -18.46 1.69 3.65
C GLU A 176 -19.08 1.57 2.25
N ALA A 177 -18.25 1.74 1.21
CA ALA A 177 -18.67 1.63 -0.19
C ALA A 177 -19.16 0.24 -0.58
N THR A 178 -18.82 -0.82 0.17
CA THR A 178 -19.33 -2.17 -0.10
C THR A 178 -20.81 -2.33 0.25
N GLY A 179 -21.33 -1.55 1.21
CA GLY A 179 -22.68 -1.76 1.77
C GLY A 179 -22.85 -3.07 2.55
N ASP A 180 -21.78 -3.85 2.76
CA ASP A 180 -21.86 -5.20 3.30
C ASP A 180 -21.89 -5.22 4.85
N ARG A 181 -23.05 -5.59 5.40
CA ARG A 181 -23.28 -5.64 6.85
C ARG A 181 -22.45 -6.70 7.58
N ARG A 182 -21.87 -7.67 6.86
CA ARG A 182 -21.00 -8.70 7.45
C ARG A 182 -19.75 -8.11 8.10
N PHE A 183 -19.35 -6.90 7.74
CA PHE A 183 -18.23 -6.21 8.37
C PHE A 183 -18.54 -5.64 9.77
N ILE A 184 -19.82 -5.50 10.16
CA ILE A 184 -20.21 -4.83 11.42
C ILE A 184 -19.54 -5.45 12.65
N PRO A 185 -19.56 -6.78 12.87
CA PRO A 185 -18.89 -7.38 14.05
C PRO A 185 -17.39 -7.08 14.12
N ALA A 186 -16.70 -7.11 12.97
CA ALA A 186 -15.27 -6.78 12.89
C ALA A 186 -15.02 -5.30 13.21
N LEU A 187 -15.86 -4.40 12.70
CA LEU A 187 -15.81 -2.97 12.98
C LEU A 187 -16.08 -2.66 14.46
N GLU A 188 -17.03 -3.35 15.09
CA GLU A 188 -17.30 -3.22 16.53
C GLU A 188 -16.11 -3.68 17.38
N ALA A 189 -15.49 -4.81 17.02
CA ALA A 189 -14.27 -5.29 17.67
C ALA A 189 -13.13 -4.27 17.52
N TRP A 190 -12.95 -3.73 16.31
CA TRP A 190 -11.94 -2.73 16.01
C TRP A 190 -12.15 -1.43 16.81
N CYS A 191 -13.39 -0.95 16.90
CA CYS A 191 -13.73 0.29 17.61
C CYS A 191 -13.33 0.25 19.09
N LYS A 192 -13.23 -0.93 19.71
CA LYS A 192 -12.82 -1.08 21.11
C LYS A 192 -11.32 -0.84 21.34
N ALA A 193 -10.48 -1.06 20.32
CA ALA A 193 -9.02 -1.05 20.45
C ALA A 193 -8.36 0.26 19.99
N ASP A 194 -9.00 1.02 19.09
CA ASP A 194 -8.40 2.14 18.38
C ASP A 194 -8.54 3.51 19.09
N TYR A 195 -7.90 4.55 18.56
CA TYR A 195 -7.97 5.93 19.05
C TYR A 195 -9.31 6.58 18.75
N LYS A 196 -9.75 7.52 19.62
CA LYS A 196 -11.07 8.20 19.55
C LYS A 196 -11.48 8.69 18.15
N LYS A 197 -10.52 9.17 17.35
CA LYS A 197 -10.81 9.68 16.00
C LYS A 197 -11.13 8.56 15.00
N VAL A 198 -10.41 7.45 15.06
CA VAL A 198 -10.69 6.26 14.24
C VAL A 198 -11.99 5.61 14.72
N GLN A 199 -12.21 5.52 16.03
CA GLN A 199 -13.50 5.06 16.60
C GLN A 199 -14.70 5.81 16.03
N ARG A 200 -14.61 7.14 15.89
CA ARG A 200 -15.68 7.95 15.31
C ARG A 200 -15.94 7.59 13.84
N ALA A 201 -14.88 7.41 13.05
CA ALA A 201 -15.00 6.99 11.66
C ALA A 201 -15.61 5.58 11.56
N ILE A 202 -15.18 4.65 12.40
CA ILE A 202 -15.75 3.29 12.47
C ILE A 202 -17.25 3.33 12.79
N ARG A 203 -17.67 4.09 13.81
CA ARG A 203 -19.10 4.22 14.16
C ARG A 203 -19.93 4.82 13.04
N HIS A 204 -19.37 5.77 12.29
CA HIS A 204 -20.03 6.32 11.11
C HIS A 204 -20.27 5.23 10.06
N VAL A 205 -19.22 4.47 9.71
CA VAL A 205 -19.36 3.35 8.76
C VAL A 205 -20.38 2.32 9.23
N ILE A 206 -20.36 1.93 10.52
CA ILE A 206 -21.36 1.00 11.09
C ILE A 206 -22.78 1.55 10.87
N SER A 207 -23.01 2.83 11.19
CA SER A 207 -24.31 3.48 10.96
C SER A 207 -24.73 3.48 9.49
N THR A 208 -23.80 3.79 8.57
CA THR A 208 -24.10 3.77 7.13
C THR A 208 -24.48 2.36 6.67
N LEU A 209 -23.73 1.33 7.09
CA LEU A 209 -24.00 -0.06 6.72
C LEU A 209 -25.34 -0.57 7.29
N GLN A 210 -25.71 -0.13 8.49
CA GLN A 210 -27.00 -0.46 9.10
C GLN A 210 -28.18 0.15 8.34
N GLN A 211 -28.03 1.35 7.80
CA GLN A 211 -29.04 2.04 6.99
C GLN A 211 -29.10 1.49 5.55
N ALA A 212 -27.96 1.06 4.99
CA ALA A 212 -27.90 0.55 3.62
C ALA A 212 -28.63 -0.81 3.44
N GLY A 213 -28.71 -1.64 4.48
CA GLY A 213 -29.44 -2.91 4.42
C GLY A 213 -30.96 -2.80 4.51
N ASP A 214 -31.53 -1.60 4.47
CA ASP A 214 -32.97 -1.35 4.33
C ASP A 214 -33.39 -1.11 2.86
N LEU A 215 -32.42 -1.13 1.92
CA LEU A 215 -32.69 -1.16 0.49
C LEU A 215 -32.54 -2.60 -0.03
N PRO A 216 -33.51 -3.10 -0.83
CA PRO A 216 -33.41 -4.44 -1.42
C PRO A 216 -32.15 -4.55 -2.28
N LEU A 217 -31.40 -5.64 -2.06
CA LEU A 217 -30.24 -5.99 -2.88
C LEU A 217 -30.68 -6.09 -4.35
N PRO A 218 -29.94 -5.50 -5.32
CA PRO A 218 -30.17 -5.77 -6.73
C PRO A 218 -30.03 -7.27 -6.96
N GLU A 219 -31.08 -7.87 -7.52
CA GLU A 219 -31.15 -9.27 -7.94
C GLU A 219 -29.90 -9.60 -8.77
N GLU A 220 -29.20 -10.69 -8.42
CA GLU A 220 -27.96 -11.11 -9.06
C GLU A 220 -28.17 -11.24 -10.58
N ALA A 221 -27.60 -10.30 -11.34
CA ALA A 221 -27.55 -10.41 -12.79
C ALA A 221 -26.57 -11.54 -13.17
N PRO A 222 -26.89 -12.34 -14.20
CA PRO A 222 -26.18 -13.57 -14.49
C PRO A 222 -24.73 -13.30 -14.92
N GLU A 223 -23.82 -14.08 -14.35
CA GLU A 223 -22.39 -14.09 -14.68
C GLU A 223 -22.17 -14.36 -16.16
N SER A 224 -21.90 -13.31 -16.95
CA SER A 224 -21.17 -13.45 -18.21
C SER A 224 -20.53 -12.12 -18.64
N GLN A 225 -19.21 -12.17 -18.83
CA GLN A 225 -18.35 -11.14 -19.41
C GLN A 225 -18.33 -9.74 -18.75
N THR A 226 -17.38 -9.51 -17.83
CA THR A 226 -16.60 -8.26 -17.84
C THR A 226 -15.18 -8.49 -17.32
N ARG A 227 -14.24 -8.65 -18.27
CA ARG A 227 -12.81 -8.47 -18.01
C ARG A 227 -12.57 -6.98 -17.74
N GLY A 228 -11.87 -6.68 -16.64
CA GLY A 228 -11.10 -5.45 -16.47
C GLY A 228 -11.88 -4.19 -16.07
N ASN A 229 -12.45 -4.17 -14.86
CA ASN A 229 -12.84 -2.90 -14.23
C ASN A 229 -11.66 -2.32 -13.45
N VAL A 230 -10.86 -1.51 -14.14
CA VAL A 230 -10.24 -0.33 -13.53
C VAL A 230 -11.40 0.47 -12.93
N ILE A 231 -11.37 0.75 -11.64
CA ILE A 231 -12.31 1.72 -11.05
C ILE A 231 -12.10 3.01 -11.82
N ASP A 232 -13.07 3.35 -12.67
CA ASP A 232 -13.11 4.64 -13.33
C ASP A 232 -13.24 5.72 -12.25
N LEU A 233 -12.08 6.24 -11.85
CA LEU A 233 -11.94 7.30 -10.85
C LEU A 233 -12.71 8.57 -11.26
N ALA A 234 -13.01 8.75 -12.55
CA ALA A 234 -13.88 9.84 -13.00
C ALA A 234 -15.34 9.58 -12.62
N ALA A 235 -15.84 8.36 -12.80
CA ALA A 235 -17.18 7.97 -12.38
C ALA A 235 -17.36 8.03 -10.84
N TYR A 236 -16.32 7.67 -10.07
CA TYR A 236 -16.33 7.79 -8.61
C TYR A 236 -16.33 9.27 -8.14
N ARG A 237 -15.52 10.13 -8.76
CA ARG A 237 -15.48 11.57 -8.44
C ARG A 237 -16.78 12.29 -8.81
N ALA A 238 -17.34 11.98 -9.99
CA ALA A 238 -18.61 12.56 -10.44
C ALA A 238 -19.79 12.23 -9.49
N ARG A 239 -19.83 10.99 -8.97
CA ARG A 239 -20.84 10.57 -7.99
C ARG A 239 -20.68 11.27 -6.63
N LYS A 240 -19.44 11.58 -6.25
CA LYS A 240 -19.13 12.31 -5.02
C LYS A 240 -19.51 13.79 -5.14
N GLU A 241 -19.25 14.41 -6.28
CA GLU A 241 -19.58 15.82 -6.56
C GLU A 241 -21.10 16.04 -6.67
N ALA A 242 -21.84 15.11 -7.30
CA ALA A 242 -23.30 15.16 -7.38
C ALA A 242 -23.98 15.07 -6.00
N ARG A 243 -23.40 14.32 -5.05
CA ARG A 243 -23.90 14.24 -3.65
C ARG A 243 -23.67 15.53 -2.87
N SER A 244 -22.60 16.26 -3.14
CA SER A 244 -22.32 17.55 -2.48
C SER A 244 -23.10 18.74 -3.06
N ALA A 245 -23.66 18.62 -4.27
CA ALA A 245 -24.46 19.68 -4.90
C ALA A 245 -25.95 19.64 -4.52
N THR A 246 -26.39 18.61 -3.79
CA THR A 246 -27.80 18.41 -3.39
C THR A 246 -28.00 18.59 -1.87
N SER A 247 -27.08 19.26 -1.18
CA SER A 247 -27.20 19.66 0.24
C SER A 247 -27.08 21.17 0.41
#